data_AF-A0A9C7G6E0-F1
#
_entry.id   AF-A0A9C7G6E0-F1
#
_cell.length_a   1.000
_cell.length_b   1.000
_cell.length_c   1.000
_cell.angle_alpha   90.00
_cell.angle_beta   90.00
_cell.angle_gamma   90.00
#
_symmetry.space_group_name_H-M   'P 1'
#
loop_
_entity.id
_entity.type
_entity.pdbx_description
1 polymer ?
#
loop_
_entity_poly.entity_id
_entity_poly.type
_entity_poly.pdbx_seq_one_letter_code
_entity_poly.pdbx_strand_id
1 'polypeptide(L)'
;MNMLLMMDYPLLISWSFTVKVGLTEAVMLQKVQFWLSSSNNVKEGKKWIYCSYKDWQKEVPFWSESTIKRAIKSLEDLGILISANWNESKLDKTKWYRINYERLQEYESG
;
A
#
# COMPACT_ATOMS: atom_id res chain seq x y z
N MET A 1 -16.53 -19.69 19.79
CA MET A 1 -15.80 -19.09 18.66
C MET A 1 -14.36 -18.91 19.12
N ASN A 2 -13.41 -19.63 18.52
CA ASN A 2 -12.06 -19.77 19.07
C ASN A 2 -11.18 -18.58 18.64
N MET A 3 -10.73 -17.77 19.60
CA MET A 3 -9.94 -16.54 19.40
C MET A 3 -8.56 -16.81 18.77
N LEU A 4 -8.07 -18.06 18.85
CA LEU A 4 -6.82 -18.49 18.23
C LEU A 4 -6.82 -18.51 16.69
N LEU A 5 -7.99 -18.58 16.04
CA LEU A 5 -8.09 -18.56 14.58
C LEU A 5 -8.18 -17.15 13.99
N MET A 6 -8.24 -16.11 14.83
CA MET A 6 -8.39 -14.71 14.43
C MET A 6 -7.11 -13.87 14.59
N MET A 7 -5.95 -14.50 14.80
CA MET A 7 -4.68 -13.76 14.85
C MET A 7 -4.29 -13.19 13.48
N ASP A 8 -4.85 -13.71 12.39
CA ASP A 8 -4.71 -13.19 11.04
C ASP A 8 -6.06 -12.65 10.55
N TYR A 9 -6.25 -11.33 10.57
CA TYR A 9 -7.42 -10.73 9.93
C TYR A 9 -7.40 -11.05 8.43
N PRO A 10 -8.47 -11.66 7.87
CA PRO A 10 -8.50 -11.96 6.45
C PRO A 10 -8.45 -10.65 5.66
N LEU A 11 -7.54 -10.60 4.70
CA LEU A 11 -7.36 -9.44 3.86
C LEU A 11 -8.48 -9.44 2.81
N LEU A 12 -9.43 -8.52 2.97
CA LEU A 12 -10.53 -8.33 2.03
C LEU A 12 -10.04 -7.54 0.82
N ILE A 13 -10.23 -8.09 -0.38
CA ILE A 13 -9.93 -7.42 -1.66
C ILE A 13 -11.11 -7.61 -2.60
N SER A 14 -11.46 -6.53 -3.31
CA SER A 14 -12.41 -6.60 -4.42
C SER A 14 -11.84 -7.40 -5.60
N TRP A 15 -12.61 -8.38 -6.08
CA TRP A 15 -12.23 -9.20 -7.23
C TRP A 15 -12.19 -8.38 -8.53
N SER A 16 -13.19 -7.51 -8.74
CA SER A 16 -13.25 -6.66 -9.93
C SER A 16 -12.07 -5.69 -9.99
N PHE A 17 -11.66 -5.14 -8.84
CA PHE A 17 -10.47 -4.31 -8.73
C PHE A 17 -9.21 -5.12 -9.07
N THR A 18 -9.07 -6.31 -8.48
CA THR A 18 -7.92 -7.20 -8.69
C THR A 18 -7.71 -7.54 -10.16
N VAL A 19 -8.78 -7.78 -10.93
CA VAL A 19 -8.70 -8.06 -12.37
C VAL A 19 -8.12 -6.86 -13.14
N LYS A 20 -8.42 -5.63 -12.72
CA LYS A 20 -7.97 -4.41 -13.40
C LYS A 20 -6.52 -4.04 -13.06
N VAL A 21 -6.11 -4.21 -11.81
CA VAL A 21 -4.79 -3.71 -11.33
C VAL A 21 -3.75 -4.80 -11.08
N GLY A 22 -4.17 -6.05 -10.89
CA GLY A 22 -3.32 -7.17 -10.48
C GLY A 22 -3.45 -7.52 -8.99
N LEU A 23 -3.25 -8.80 -8.65
CA LEU A 23 -3.37 -9.30 -7.27
C LEU A 23 -2.30 -8.71 -6.34
N THR A 24 -1.07 -8.60 -6.84
CA THR A 24 0.05 -8.09 -6.02
C THR A 24 -0.19 -6.63 -5.66
N GLU A 25 -0.58 -5.84 -6.66
CA GLU A 25 -0.95 -4.44 -6.56
C GLU A 25 -2.12 -4.26 -5.61
N ALA A 26 -3.17 -5.07 -5.73
CA ALA A 26 -4.34 -4.98 -4.87
C ALA A 26 -4.02 -5.28 -3.40
N VAL A 27 -3.22 -6.32 -3.11
CA VAL A 27 -2.77 -6.63 -1.74
C VAL A 27 -1.91 -5.50 -1.19
N MET A 28 -0.97 -4.97 -1.97
CA MET A 28 -0.10 -3.87 -1.54
C MET A 28 -0.91 -2.62 -1.23
N LEU A 29 -1.90 -2.28 -2.06
CA LEU A 29 -2.77 -1.14 -1.83
C LEU A 29 -3.61 -1.32 -0.56
N GLN A 30 -4.14 -2.52 -0.32
CA GLN A 30 -4.89 -2.83 0.91
C GLN A 30 -4.01 -2.70 2.16
N LYS A 31 -2.75 -3.14 2.09
CA LYS A 31 -1.78 -2.94 3.18
C LYS A 31 -1.46 -1.46 3.42
N VAL A 32 -1.33 -0.66 2.36
CA VAL A 32 -1.20 0.81 2.48
C VAL A 32 -2.44 1.41 3.17
N GLN A 33 -3.65 1.01 2.77
CA GLN A 33 -4.90 1.46 3.40
C GLN A 33 -4.95 1.10 4.89
N PHE A 34 -4.54 -0.11 5.25
CA PHE A 34 -4.48 -0.55 6.65
C PHE A 34 -3.60 0.37 7.49
N TRP A 35 -2.37 0.64 7.05
CA TRP A 35 -1.46 1.54 7.77
C TRP A 35 -1.91 3.00 7.74
N LEU A 36 -2.56 3.45 6.67
CA LEU A 36 -3.18 4.78 6.62
C LEU A 36 -4.31 4.90 7.65
N SER A 37 -5.05 3.84 7.96
CA SER A 37 -6.14 3.90 8.94
C SER A 37 -5.63 4.30 10.34
N SER A 38 -4.45 3.79 10.74
CA SER A 38 -3.84 4.02 12.05
C SER A 38 -2.75 5.09 12.08
N SER A 39 -2.34 5.63 10.93
CA SER A 39 -1.33 6.69 10.88
C SER A 39 -1.80 7.98 11.56
N ASN A 40 -0.88 8.77 12.10
CA ASN A 40 -1.13 10.15 12.54
C ASN A 40 -0.26 11.15 11.77
N ASN A 41 0.45 10.68 10.75
CA ASN A 41 1.37 11.51 9.99
C ASN A 41 0.59 12.29 8.94
N VAL A 42 0.46 13.60 9.16
CA VAL A 42 -0.17 14.53 8.23
C VAL A 42 0.89 15.47 7.66
N LYS A 43 0.96 15.54 6.33
CA LYS A 43 1.84 16.44 5.58
C LYS A 43 1.03 17.06 4.46
N GLU A 44 1.11 18.39 4.33
CA GLU A 44 0.36 19.17 3.33
C GLU A 44 -1.16 18.89 3.38
N GLY A 45 -1.71 18.77 4.59
CA GLY A 45 -3.14 18.49 4.80
C GLY A 45 -3.58 17.08 4.41
N LYS A 46 -2.66 16.18 4.02
CA LYS A 46 -2.96 14.80 3.63
C LYS A 46 -2.32 13.82 4.60
N LYS A 47 -2.97 12.67 4.79
CA LYS A 47 -2.49 11.56 5.64
C LYS A 47 -1.53 10.68 4.85
N TRP A 48 -0.42 10.28 5.49
CA TRP A 48 0.63 9.48 4.85
C TRP A 48 1.11 8.37 5.77
N ILE A 49 1.72 7.35 5.17
CA ILE A 49 2.54 6.37 5.87
C ILE A 49 3.97 6.48 5.34
N TYR A 50 4.95 6.12 6.15
CA TYR A 50 6.32 5.94 5.69
C TYR A 50 6.69 4.47 5.83
N CYS A 51 7.26 3.88 4.80
CA CYS A 51 7.62 2.46 4.80
C CYS A 51 8.80 2.23 3.85
N SER A 52 9.77 1.42 4.28
CA SER A 52 10.85 0.97 3.39
C SER A 52 10.45 -0.30 2.64
N TYR A 53 11.13 -0.63 1.54
CA TYR A 53 10.88 -1.91 0.84
C TYR A 53 11.16 -3.14 1.73
N LYS A 54 12.09 -3.03 2.68
CA LYS A 54 12.36 -4.07 3.68
C LYS A 54 11.23 -4.21 4.68
N ASP A 55 10.62 -3.12 5.10
CA ASP A 55 9.47 -3.16 6.01
C ASP A 55 8.23 -3.71 5.30
N TRP A 56 8.03 -3.34 4.04
CA TRP A 56 7.02 -3.99 3.20
C TRP A 56 7.23 -5.50 3.10
N GLN A 57 8.47 -5.95 2.92
CA GLN A 57 8.75 -7.39 2.86
C GLN A 57 8.41 -8.11 4.17
N LYS A 58 8.56 -7.46 5.34
CA LYS A 58 8.11 -8.05 6.62
C LYS A 58 6.59 -8.19 6.68
N GLU A 59 5.85 -7.25 6.09
CA GLU A 59 4.38 -7.26 6.02
C GLU A 59 3.80 -8.28 5.04
N VAL A 60 4.52 -8.56 3.96
CA VAL A 60 4.14 -9.52 2.90
C VAL A 60 5.32 -10.47 2.59
N PRO A 61 5.67 -11.37 3.53
CA PRO A 61 6.91 -12.17 3.45
C PRO A 61 6.92 -13.20 2.33
N PHE A 62 5.78 -13.44 1.68
CA PHE A 62 5.64 -14.33 0.53
C PHE A 62 6.11 -13.69 -0.79
N TRP A 63 6.40 -12.38 -0.82
CA TRP A 63 6.96 -11.71 -1.98
C TRP A 63 8.37 -11.19 -1.73
N SER A 64 9.22 -11.29 -2.77
CA SER A 64 10.55 -10.66 -2.76
C SER A 64 10.43 -9.13 -2.78
N GLU A 65 11.45 -8.43 -2.27
CA GLU A 65 11.55 -6.96 -2.43
C GLU A 65 11.39 -6.53 -3.89
N SER A 66 11.89 -7.33 -4.84
CA SER A 66 11.76 -7.03 -6.28
C SER A 66 10.31 -7.04 -6.76
N THR A 67 9.50 -7.98 -6.27
CA THR A 67 8.08 -8.11 -6.60
C THR A 67 7.30 -6.95 -5.99
N ILE A 68 7.56 -6.64 -4.72
CA ILE A 68 6.96 -5.52 -4.00
C ILE A 68 7.28 -4.20 -4.72
N LYS A 69 8.54 -4.00 -5.12
CA LYS A 69 8.97 -2.80 -5.84
C LYS A 69 8.25 -2.64 -7.18
N ARG A 70 8.07 -3.73 -7.93
CA ARG A 70 7.31 -3.72 -9.19
C ARG A 70 5.84 -3.36 -8.96
N ALA A 71 5.19 -3.96 -7.96
CA ALA A 71 3.79 -3.67 -7.64
C ALA A 71 3.58 -2.21 -7.17
N ILE A 72 4.45 -1.70 -6.28
CA ILE A 72 4.41 -0.29 -5.88
C ILE A 72 4.61 0.63 -7.09
N LYS A 73 5.57 0.32 -7.97
CA LYS A 73 5.81 1.12 -9.17
C LYS A 73 4.61 1.09 -10.12
N SER A 74 3.97 -0.07 -10.30
CA SER A 74 2.74 -0.22 -11.08
C SER A 74 1.63 0.67 -10.52
N LEU A 75 1.37 0.64 -9.21
CA LEU A 75 0.39 1.51 -8.57
C LEU A 75 0.71 3.01 -8.67
N GLU A 76 2.01 3.36 -8.61
CA GLU A 76 2.49 4.73 -8.85
C GLU A 76 2.21 5.17 -10.31
N ASP A 77 2.47 4.30 -11.29
CA ASP A 77 2.25 4.56 -12.72
C ASP A 77 0.77 4.68 -13.07
N LEU A 78 -0.11 3.92 -12.38
CA LEU A 78 -1.56 4.06 -12.49
C LEU A 78 -2.11 5.34 -11.84
N GLY A 79 -1.28 6.04 -11.03
CA GLY A 79 -1.65 7.22 -10.27
C GLY A 79 -2.52 6.94 -9.05
N ILE A 80 -2.73 5.67 -8.70
CA ILE A 80 -3.53 5.23 -7.55
C ILE A 80 -2.74 5.41 -6.25
N LEU A 81 -1.44 5.13 -6.28
CA LEU A 81 -0.54 5.32 -5.16
C LEU A 81 0.36 6.53 -5.43
N ILE A 82 0.41 7.47 -4.49
CA ILE A 82 1.28 8.63 -4.58
C ILE A 82 2.41 8.44 -3.59
N SER A 83 3.64 8.52 -4.08
CA SER A 83 4.83 8.50 -3.25
C SER A 83 5.54 9.84 -3.18
N ALA A 84 6.15 10.10 -2.03
CA ALA A 84 6.98 11.27 -1.77
C ALA A 84 8.24 10.86 -1.01
N ASN A 85 9.24 11.73 -1.05
CA ASN A 85 10.43 11.60 -0.22
C ASN A 85 10.61 12.89 0.60
N TRP A 86 10.40 12.79 1.91
CA TRP A 86 10.64 13.89 2.86
C TRP A 86 11.77 13.57 3.84
N ASN A 87 12.60 12.57 3.52
CA ASN A 87 13.73 12.24 4.39
C ASN A 87 14.85 13.24 4.16
N GLU A 88 15.47 13.71 5.24
CA GLU A 88 16.61 14.62 5.20
C GLU A 88 17.87 13.93 4.66
N SER A 89 18.01 12.63 4.93
CA SER A 89 19.15 11.83 4.49
C SER A 89 18.87 11.10 3.18
N LYS A 90 19.78 11.26 2.20
CA LYS A 90 19.75 10.51 0.93
C LYS A 90 19.99 9.01 1.09
N LEU A 91 20.53 8.57 2.23
CA LEU A 91 20.74 7.16 2.54
C LEU A 91 19.45 6.48 3.04
N ASP A 92 18.50 7.27 3.53
CA ASP A 92 17.20 6.76 3.97
C ASP A 92 16.30 6.51 2.75
N LYS A 93 16.13 5.22 2.44
CA LYS A 93 15.31 4.75 1.32
C LYS A 93 13.82 4.61 1.70
N THR A 94 13.42 5.07 2.87
CA THR A 94 12.02 5.07 3.30
C THR A 94 11.22 6.00 2.40
N LYS A 95 10.14 5.49 1.81
CA LYS A 95 9.24 6.30 0.99
C LYS A 95 8.00 6.62 1.80
N TRP A 96 7.45 7.80 1.54
CA TRP A 96 6.14 8.17 2.05
C TRP A 96 5.10 7.81 1.01
N TYR A 97 3.97 7.25 1.45
CA TYR A 97 2.90 6.76 0.61
C TYR A 97 1.55 7.30 1.08
N ARG A 98 0.70 7.65 0.11
CA ARG A 98 -0.73 7.84 0.33
C ARG A 98 -1.53 7.30 -0.86
N ILE A 99 -2.81 7.03 -0.65
CA ILE A 99 -3.73 6.64 -1.70
C ILE A 99 -4.31 7.90 -2.36
N ASN A 100 -4.44 7.87 -3.68
CA ASN A 100 -5.21 8.82 -4.45
C ASN A 100 -6.64 8.28 -4.61
N TYR A 101 -7.53 8.61 -3.67
CA TYR A 101 -8.89 8.07 -3.67
C TYR A 101 -9.73 8.53 -4.87
N GLU A 102 -9.48 9.74 -5.40
CA GLU A 102 -10.12 10.22 -6.63
C GLU A 102 -9.80 9.28 -7.80
N ARG A 103 -8.52 8.95 -7.97
CA ARG A 103 -8.08 8.02 -9.02
C ARG A 103 -8.56 6.59 -8.78
N LEU A 104 -8.62 6.17 -7.52
CA LEU A 104 -9.08 4.82 -7.14
C LEU A 104 -10.56 4.60 -7.51
N GLN A 105 -11.42 5.60 -7.34
CA GLN A 105 -12.85 5.51 -7.66
C GLN A 105 -13.12 5.17 -9.14
N GLU A 106 -12.24 5.61 -10.05
CA GLU A 106 -12.34 5.27 -11.47
C GLU A 106 -12.20 3.76 -11.73
N TYR A 107 -11.47 3.04 -10.88
CA TYR A 107 -11.28 1.59 -10.98
C TYR A 107 -12.40 0.80 -10.29
N GLU A 108 -13.13 1.42 -9.36
CA GLU A 108 -14.30 0.83 -8.70
C GLU A 108 -15.58 0.96 -9.53
N SER A 109 -15.68 1.99 -10.40
CA SER A 109 -16.91 2.36 -11.11
C SER A 109 -17.13 1.64 -12.46
N GLY A 110 -16.62 0.42 -12.64
CA GLY A 110 -16.73 -0.30 -13.91
C GLY A 110 -16.86 -1.81 -13.78
#